data_AF-A0A7C4WD31-F1
#
_entry.id   AF-A0A7C4WD31-F1
#
_cell.length_a   1.000
_cell.length_b   1.000
_cell.length_c   1.000
_cell.angle_alpha   90.00
_cell.angle_beta   90.00
_cell.angle_gamma   90.00
#
_symmetry.space_group_name_H-M   'P 1'
#
loop_
_entity.id
_entity.type
_entity.pdbx_description
1 polymer ?
#
loop_
_entity_poly.entity_id
_entity_poly.type
_entity_poly.pdbx_seq_one_letter_code
_entity_poly.pdbx_strand_id
1 'polypeptide(L)'
;MASGAEDLPEVLTVWPDDDWASLRFRIAIAPASRVILEIPAEHPALNPVLLRRLQHLAEGIGKEIALVTPSVEGRWAARELGIPAFPHREAALRSPWPIHEELEEPVSSPGITPAIRAWAEARRRPLPRWAYGLSLLIGGMGLLSVLFLLVFLIPSAE
;
A
#
# COMPACT_ATOMS: atom_id res chain seq x y z
N MET A 1 5.44 25.21 15.48
CA MET A 1 4.00 25.50 15.34
C MET A 1 3.62 25.20 13.90
N ALA A 2 3.21 23.96 13.62
CA ALA A 2 2.71 23.57 12.30
C ALA A 2 1.29 23.05 12.50
N SER A 3 0.36 23.79 11.90
CA SER A 3 -1.04 23.50 11.62
C SER A 3 -1.62 22.22 12.21
N GLY A 4 -2.50 22.39 13.21
CA GLY A 4 -3.54 21.42 13.51
C GLY A 4 -4.53 21.39 12.34
N ALA A 5 -4.13 20.76 11.23
CA ALA A 5 -5.09 20.17 10.33
C ALA A 5 -5.84 19.15 11.18
N GLU A 6 -7.16 19.27 11.26
CA GLU A 6 -7.99 18.21 11.80
C GLU A 6 -7.55 16.91 11.11
N ASP A 7 -6.96 15.98 11.89
CA ASP A 7 -6.42 14.71 11.38
C ASP A 7 -7.61 13.80 11.03
N LEU A 8 -8.36 14.25 10.02
CA LEU A 8 -9.50 13.56 9.48
C LEU A 8 -8.96 12.34 8.74
N PRO A 9 -9.44 11.15 9.10
CA PRO A 9 -8.98 9.94 8.45
C PRO A 9 -9.34 9.96 6.96
N GLU A 10 -8.37 9.62 6.12
CA GLU A 10 -8.57 9.54 4.68
C GLU A 10 -9.24 8.21 4.32
N VAL A 11 -10.35 8.28 3.59
CA VAL A 11 -11.08 7.08 3.17
C VAL A 11 -10.61 6.66 1.79
N LEU A 12 -10.00 5.47 1.72
CA LEU A 12 -9.61 4.82 0.48
C LEU A 12 -10.56 3.66 0.20
N THR A 13 -11.34 3.79 -0.87
CA THR A 13 -12.16 2.69 -1.37
C THR A 13 -11.29 1.72 -2.18
N VAL A 14 -11.34 0.44 -1.81
CA VAL A 14 -10.65 -0.65 -2.50
C VAL A 14 -11.53 -1.16 -3.63
N TRP A 15 -10.98 -1.17 -4.84
CA TRP A 15 -11.68 -1.70 -6.00
C TRP A 15 -11.50 -3.21 -6.12
N PRO A 16 -12.44 -3.94 -6.75
CA PRO A 16 -12.36 -5.39 -6.91
C PRO A 16 -11.07 -5.90 -7.58
N ASP A 17 -10.48 -5.09 -8.46
CA ASP A 17 -9.27 -5.40 -9.22
C ASP A 17 -7.98 -4.87 -8.54
N ASP A 18 -8.10 -4.23 -7.36
CA ASP A 18 -6.94 -3.71 -6.65
C ASP A 18 -6.13 -4.86 -6.04
N ASP A 19 -4.92 -5.03 -6.58
CA ASP A 19 -3.94 -5.95 -6.00
C ASP A 19 -3.21 -5.36 -4.79
N TRP A 20 -2.37 -6.18 -4.16
CA TRP A 20 -1.55 -5.75 -3.03
C TRP A 20 -0.62 -4.58 -3.36
N ALA A 21 -0.09 -4.51 -4.59
CA ALA A 21 0.85 -3.48 -4.97
C ALA A 21 0.16 -2.11 -5.08
N SER A 22 -1.02 -2.08 -5.70
CA SER A 22 -1.89 -0.92 -5.79
C SER A 22 -2.31 -0.42 -4.41
N LEU A 23 -2.77 -1.32 -3.54
CA LEU A 23 -3.15 -0.96 -2.16
C LEU A 23 -1.98 -0.38 -1.38
N ARG A 24 -0.83 -1.04 -1.41
CA ARG A 24 0.38 -0.56 -0.73
C ARG A 24 0.78 0.83 -1.22
N PHE A 25 0.77 1.06 -2.53
CA PHE A 25 1.13 2.35 -3.10
C PHE A 25 0.16 3.44 -2.65
N ARG A 26 -1.15 3.19 -2.78
CA ARG A 26 -2.21 4.14 -2.39
C ARG A 26 -2.14 4.51 -0.90
N ILE A 27 -1.92 3.53 -0.03
CA ILE A 27 -1.75 3.76 1.42
C ILE A 27 -0.47 4.57 1.70
N ALA A 28 0.62 4.30 0.99
CA ALA A 28 1.89 4.99 1.21
C ALA A 28 1.85 6.46 0.79
N ILE A 29 1.11 6.79 -0.28
CA ILE A 29 0.98 8.17 -0.79
C ILE A 29 -0.13 8.96 -0.10
N ALA A 30 -0.99 8.32 0.70
CA ALA A 30 -2.08 8.97 1.41
C ALA A 30 -1.53 10.09 2.32
N PRO A 31 -1.98 11.36 2.19
CA PRO A 31 -1.53 12.45 3.06
C PRO A 31 -1.89 12.25 4.54
N ALA A 32 -3.02 11.60 4.84
CA ALA A 32 -3.45 11.44 6.22
C ALA A 32 -2.65 10.36 6.98
N SER A 33 -2.40 10.59 8.27
CA SER A 33 -1.78 9.59 9.16
C SER A 33 -2.75 8.44 9.44
N ARG A 34 -4.05 8.72 9.41
CA ARG A 34 -5.14 7.76 9.58
C ARG A 34 -5.80 7.42 8.26
N VAL A 35 -5.88 6.14 7.93
CA VAL A 35 -6.44 5.66 6.67
C VAL A 35 -7.57 4.66 6.92
N ILE A 36 -8.76 4.92 6.40
CA ILE A 36 -9.88 3.98 6.37
C ILE A 36 -9.85 3.24 5.04
N LEU A 37 -9.78 1.92 5.07
CA LEU A 37 -9.92 1.08 3.88
C LEU A 37 -11.33 0.53 3.80
N GLU A 38 -12.07 0.91 2.75
CA GLU A 38 -13.35 0.29 2.45
C GLU A 38 -13.16 -0.89 1.53
N ILE A 39 -13.37 -2.09 2.06
CA ILE A 39 -13.13 -3.35 1.37
C ILE A 39 -14.45 -4.10 1.15
N PRO A 40 -14.79 -4.46 -0.11
CA PRO A 40 -16.00 -5.23 -0.38
C PRO A 40 -15.94 -6.63 0.25
N ALA A 41 -17.09 -7.24 0.55
CA ALA A 41 -17.19 -8.49 1.34
C ALA A 41 -16.40 -9.66 0.74
N GLU A 42 -16.28 -9.74 -0.58
CA GLU A 42 -15.65 -10.85 -1.29
C GLU A 42 -14.22 -10.52 -1.76
N HIS A 43 -13.64 -9.43 -1.27
CA HIS A 43 -12.33 -9.00 -1.74
C HIS A 43 -11.20 -9.91 -1.23
N PRO A 44 -10.21 -10.27 -2.07
CA PRO A 44 -9.01 -11.03 -1.65
C PRO A 44 -8.22 -10.34 -0.52
N ALA A 45 -8.39 -9.03 -0.33
CA ALA A 45 -7.72 -8.28 0.73
C ALA A 45 -8.19 -8.62 2.15
N LEU A 46 -9.32 -9.29 2.30
CA LEU A 46 -9.78 -9.80 3.59
C LEU A 46 -9.06 -11.09 4.02
N ASN A 47 -8.19 -11.65 3.17
CA ASN A 47 -7.38 -12.80 3.54
C ASN A 47 -6.46 -12.45 4.73
N PRO A 48 -6.37 -13.30 5.77
CA PRO A 48 -5.52 -13.07 6.94
C PRO A 48 -4.05 -12.75 6.60
N VAL A 49 -3.51 -13.37 5.53
CA VAL A 49 -2.14 -13.10 5.07
C VAL A 49 -1.98 -11.68 4.57
N LEU A 50 -2.97 -11.16 3.84
CA LEU A 50 -2.92 -9.79 3.32
C LEU A 50 -3.19 -8.77 4.43
N LEU A 51 -4.14 -9.03 5.33
CA LEU A 51 -4.39 -8.21 6.50
C LEU A 51 -3.14 -8.08 7.38
N ARG A 52 -2.38 -9.17 7.56
CA ARG A 52 -1.11 -9.12 8.29
C ARG A 52 -0.04 -8.28 7.57
N ARG A 53 0.02 -8.33 6.24
CA ARG A 53 0.90 -7.45 5.46
C ARG A 53 0.48 -5.99 5.58
N LEU A 54 -0.82 -5.73 5.63
CA LEU A 54 -1.40 -4.42 5.79
C LEU A 54 -1.05 -3.82 7.16
N GLN A 55 -1.20 -4.60 8.24
CA GLN A 55 -0.76 -4.23 9.58
C GLN A 55 0.73 -3.87 9.59
N HIS A 56 1.58 -4.76 9.08
CA HIS A 56 3.02 -4.51 9.06
C HIS A 56 3.42 -3.31 8.20
N LEU A 57 2.69 -3.07 7.10
CA LEU A 57 2.88 -1.87 6.28
C LEU A 57 2.53 -0.62 7.09
N ALA A 58 1.39 -0.61 7.78
CA ALA A 58 0.91 0.48 8.62
C ALA A 58 1.95 0.84 9.69
N GLU A 59 2.43 -0.16 10.43
CA GLU A 59 3.49 -0.02 11.43
C GLU A 59 4.78 0.52 10.81
N GLY A 60 5.21 -0.03 9.66
CA GLY A 60 6.46 0.35 9.01
C GLY A 60 6.48 1.77 8.45
N ILE A 61 5.32 2.34 8.10
CA ILE A 61 5.20 3.72 7.61
C ILE A 61 4.67 4.69 8.67
N GLY A 62 4.37 4.21 9.89
CA GLY A 62 3.82 5.01 10.97
C GLY A 62 2.41 5.55 10.70
N LYS A 63 1.60 4.81 9.92
CA LYS A 63 0.19 5.15 9.66
C LYS A 63 -0.73 4.24 10.45
N GLU A 64 -1.87 4.78 10.87
CA GLU A 64 -2.96 4.00 11.47
C GLU A 64 -3.94 3.59 10.38
N ILE A 65 -4.37 2.33 10.38
CA ILE A 65 -5.31 1.82 9.37
C ILE A 65 -6.52 1.21 10.06
N ALA A 66 -7.71 1.57 9.59
CA ALA A 66 -8.96 0.93 9.93
C ALA A 66 -9.60 0.27 8.71
N LEU A 67 -10.30 -0.84 8.95
CA LEU A 67 -11.02 -1.59 7.92
C LEU A 67 -12.52 -1.30 8.00
N VAL A 68 -13.16 -1.01 6.88
CA VAL A 68 -14.61 -0.98 6.73
C VAL A 68 -15.00 -2.06 5.75
N THR A 69 -15.74 -3.06 6.22
CA THR A 69 -16.21 -4.15 5.35
C THR A 69 -17.56 -4.71 5.81
N PRO A 70 -18.46 -5.06 4.87
CA PRO A 70 -19.71 -5.72 5.21
C PRO A 70 -19.52 -7.18 5.69
N SER A 71 -18.42 -7.85 5.31
CA SER A 71 -18.14 -9.24 5.74
C SER A 71 -17.91 -9.33 7.26
N VAL A 72 -18.61 -10.25 7.92
CA VAL A 72 -18.42 -10.51 9.36
C VAL A 72 -17.05 -11.16 9.58
N GLU A 73 -16.73 -12.16 8.77
CA GLU A 73 -15.49 -12.94 8.82
C GLU A 73 -14.27 -12.03 8.64
N GLY A 74 -14.32 -11.13 7.65
CA GLY A 74 -13.26 -10.15 7.40
C GLY A 74 -13.05 -9.20 8.59
N ARG A 75 -14.13 -8.77 9.26
CA ARG A 75 -14.02 -7.94 10.48
C ARG A 75 -13.42 -8.71 11.65
N TRP A 76 -13.76 -9.98 11.81
CA TRP A 76 -13.20 -10.83 12.87
C TRP A 76 -11.70 -11.06 12.63
N ALA A 77 -11.32 -11.48 11.43
CA ALA A 77 -9.91 -11.69 11.06
C ALA A 77 -9.06 -10.43 11.22
N ALA A 78 -9.60 -9.26 10.86
CA ALA A 78 -8.91 -7.98 11.07
C ALA A 78 -8.71 -7.65 12.55
N ARG A 79 -9.73 -7.87 13.39
CA ARG A 79 -9.64 -7.62 14.84
C ARG A 79 -8.68 -8.55 15.54
N GLU A 80 -8.60 -9.82 15.13
CA GLU A 80 -7.60 -10.77 15.63
C GLU A 80 -6.16 -10.30 15.36
N LEU A 81 -5.96 -9.52 14.29
CA LEU A 81 -4.67 -8.95 13.91
C LEU A 81 -4.46 -7.54 14.48
N GLY A 82 -5.32 -7.07 15.39
CA GLY A 82 -5.21 -5.74 16.00
C GLY A 82 -5.65 -4.58 15.09
N ILE A 83 -6.26 -4.87 13.93
CA ILE A 83 -6.76 -3.85 13.00
C ILE A 83 -8.20 -3.49 13.39
N PRO A 84 -8.52 -2.22 13.70
CA PRO A 84 -9.88 -1.81 13.99
C PRO A 84 -10.77 -1.99 12.75
N ALA A 85 -11.79 -2.83 12.87
CA ALA A 85 -12.69 -3.17 11.76
C ALA A 85 -14.15 -2.82 12.07
N PHE A 86 -14.82 -2.17 11.12
CA PHE A 86 -16.15 -1.61 11.24
C PHE A 86 -17.07 -2.06 10.09
N PRO A 87 -18.40 -2.12 10.34
CA PRO A 87 -19.34 -2.51 9.29
C PRO A 87 -19.68 -1.38 8.30
N HIS A 88 -19.48 -0.11 8.67
CA HIS A 88 -19.85 1.07 7.86
C HIS A 88 -18.86 2.20 8.11
N ARG A 89 -18.76 3.13 7.15
CA ARG A 89 -17.86 4.30 7.21
C ARG A 89 -18.12 5.16 8.43
N GLU A 90 -19.38 5.44 8.75
CA GLU A 90 -19.75 6.32 9.86
C GLU A 90 -19.35 5.76 11.23
N ALA A 91 -19.21 4.44 11.34
CA ALA A 91 -18.72 3.80 12.56
C ALA A 91 -17.20 3.96 12.70
N ALA A 92 -16.46 3.87 11.60
CA ALA A 92 -15.01 4.08 11.59
C ALA A 92 -14.62 5.54 11.89
N LEU A 93 -15.39 6.50 11.38
CA LEU A 93 -15.14 7.94 11.58
C LEU A 93 -15.39 8.41 13.02
N ARG A 94 -16.37 7.81 13.70
CA ARG A 94 -16.78 8.24 15.06
C ARG A 94 -16.04 7.52 16.17
N SER A 95 -15.47 6.35 15.89
CA SER A 95 -14.73 5.60 16.90
C SER A 95 -13.32 6.15 17.04
N PRO A 96 -12.82 6.42 18.26
CA PRO A 96 -11.39 6.55 18.47
C PRO A 96 -10.76 5.21 18.08
N TRP A 97 -9.74 5.26 17.22
CA TRP A 97 -8.94 4.07 16.94
C TRP A 97 -7.95 3.93 18.08
N PRO A 98 -7.71 2.71 18.58
CA PRO A 98 -6.61 2.51 19.50
C PRO A 98 -5.35 3.00 18.80
N ILE A 99 -4.79 4.11 19.31
CA ILE A 99 -3.39 4.43 19.08
C ILE A 99 -2.68 3.15 19.51
N HIS A 100 -1.86 2.56 18.64
CA HIS A 100 -0.91 1.58 19.12
C HIS A 100 -0.09 2.31 20.19
N GLU A 101 -0.49 2.22 21.45
CA GLU A 101 0.45 2.31 22.56
C GLU A 101 1.55 1.37 22.13
N GLU A 102 2.78 1.90 22.03
CA GLU A 102 3.98 1.10 21.88
C GLU A 102 3.86 -0.05 22.88
N LEU A 103 3.37 -1.20 22.41
CA LEU A 103 3.45 -2.44 23.14
C LEU A 103 4.95 -2.70 23.13
N GLU A 104 5.57 -2.22 24.19
CA GLU A 104 6.94 -2.44 24.61
C GLU A 104 7.06 -3.93 25.01
N GLU A 105 6.73 -4.81 24.08
CA GLU A 105 7.14 -6.20 24.09
C GLU A 105 7.76 -6.44 22.72
N PRO A 106 9.10 -6.65 22.64
CA PRO A 106 9.66 -7.23 21.45
C PRO A 106 9.08 -8.64 21.34
N VAL A 107 7.95 -8.77 20.66
CA VAL A 107 7.55 -10.03 20.06
C VAL A 107 8.77 -10.41 19.26
N SER A 108 9.47 -11.44 19.75
CA SER A 108 10.57 -12.06 19.03
C SER A 108 9.95 -12.56 17.73
N SER A 109 9.95 -11.69 16.71
CA SER A 109 9.77 -12.07 15.33
C SER A 109 10.70 -13.26 15.18
N PRO A 110 10.23 -14.43 14.70
CA PRO A 110 11.11 -15.52 14.37
C PRO A 110 12.15 -14.91 13.44
N GLY A 111 13.35 -14.66 13.99
CA GLY A 111 14.33 -13.81 13.34
C GLY A 111 14.53 -14.38 11.95
N ILE A 112 14.53 -13.50 10.94
CA ILE A 112 14.72 -13.85 9.52
C ILE A 112 15.63 -15.07 9.47
N THR A 113 15.04 -16.24 9.23
CA THR A 113 15.82 -17.48 9.32
C THR A 113 16.93 -17.37 8.30
N PRO A 114 18.11 -17.95 8.55
CA PRO A 114 19.19 -17.94 7.56
C PRO A 114 18.70 -18.44 6.18
N ALA A 115 17.69 -19.32 6.16
CA ALA A 115 17.00 -19.77 4.95
C ALA A 115 16.22 -18.65 4.23
N ILE A 116 15.44 -17.82 4.94
CA ILE A 116 14.73 -16.67 4.33
C ILE A 116 15.72 -15.62 3.83
N ARG A 117 16.80 -15.37 4.57
CA ARG A 117 17.85 -14.44 4.14
C ARG A 117 18.53 -14.92 2.85
N ALA A 118 18.92 -16.19 2.82
CA ALA A 118 19.50 -16.82 1.63
C ALA A 118 18.51 -16.82 0.44
N TRP A 119 17.22 -17.04 0.67
CA TRP A 119 16.21 -16.96 -0.38
C TRP A 119 16.02 -15.54 -0.92
N ALA A 120 16.00 -14.52 -0.04
CA ALA A 120 15.91 -13.13 -0.43
C ALA A 120 17.16 -12.66 -1.20
N GLU A 121 18.34 -13.07 -0.77
CA GLU A 121 19.62 -12.82 -1.46
C GLU A 121 19.69 -13.55 -2.81
N ALA A 122 19.19 -14.78 -2.90
CA ALA A 122 19.09 -15.53 -4.15
C ALA A 122 18.13 -14.87 -5.16
N ARG A 123 17.15 -14.08 -4.70
CA ARG A 123 16.23 -13.30 -5.53
C ARG A 123 16.79 -11.97 -5.97
N ARG A 124 17.81 -11.44 -5.30
CA ARG A 124 18.60 -10.28 -5.75
C ARG A 124 19.58 -10.69 -6.86
N ARG A 125 19.11 -11.44 -7.86
CA ARG A 125 19.93 -11.67 -9.05
C ARG A 125 20.07 -10.31 -9.73
N PRO A 126 21.30 -9.78 -9.90
CA PRO A 126 21.49 -8.56 -10.67
C PRO A 126 20.89 -8.79 -12.05
N LEU A 127 20.04 -7.86 -12.50
CA LEU A 127 19.49 -7.90 -13.85
C LEU A 127 20.66 -8.12 -14.82
N PRO A 128 20.55 -9.10 -15.74
CA PRO A 128 21.65 -9.40 -16.64
C PRO A 128 21.98 -8.14 -17.46
N ARG A 129 23.28 -7.89 -17.71
CA ARG A 129 23.76 -6.62 -18.27
C ARG A 129 23.07 -6.23 -19.60
N TRP A 130 22.55 -7.22 -20.35
CA TRP A 130 21.78 -6.99 -21.57
C TRP A 130 20.40 -6.34 -21.33
N ALA A 131 19.78 -6.54 -20.16
CA ALA A 131 18.49 -5.97 -19.81
C ALA A 131 18.56 -4.44 -19.63
N TYR A 132 19.69 -3.93 -19.12
CA TYR A 132 19.96 -2.49 -19.08
C TYR A 132 20.06 -1.90 -20.48
N GLY A 133 20.74 -2.60 -21.41
CA GLY A 133 20.82 -2.18 -22.81
C GLY A 133 19.44 -2.14 -23.48
N LEU A 134 18.61 -3.15 -23.24
CA LEU A 134 17.24 -3.20 -23.77
C LEU A 134 16.35 -2.10 -23.19
N SER A 135 16.42 -1.85 -21.87
CA SER A 135 15.69 -0.76 -21.22
C SER A 135 16.07 0.61 -21.79
N LEU A 136 17.37 0.83 -22.08
CA LEU A 136 17.86 2.08 -22.65
C LEU A 136 17.41 2.27 -24.09
N LEU A 137 17.33 1.19 -24.88
CA LEU A 137 16.79 1.23 -26.24
C LEU A 137 15.29 1.53 -26.24
N ILE A 138 14.51 0.88 -25.38
CA ILE A 138 13.05 1.11 -25.28
C ILE A 138 12.78 2.55 -24.81
N GLY A 139 13.46 2.99 -23.74
CA GLY A 139 13.33 4.35 -23.23
C GLY A 139 13.79 5.39 -24.25
N GLY A 140 14.91 5.14 -24.93
CA GLY A 140 15.44 5.99 -25.99
C GLY A 140 14.49 6.11 -27.18
N MET A 141 13.93 4.99 -27.66
CA MET A 141 12.93 5.00 -28.74
C MET A 141 11.65 5.74 -28.34
N GLY A 142 11.18 5.54 -27.11
CA GLY A 142 10.02 6.28 -26.58
C GLY A 142 10.26 7.79 -26.58
N LEU A 143 11.42 8.22 -26.06
CA LEU A 143 11.81 9.62 -26.06
C LEU A 143 11.93 10.19 -27.47
N LEU A 144 12.58 9.45 -28.39
CA LEU A 144 12.76 9.87 -29.78
C LEU A 144 11.42 9.98 -30.51
N SER A 145 10.49 9.05 -30.25
CA SER A 145 9.13 9.08 -30.79
C SER A 145 8.38 10.33 -30.35
N VAL A 146 8.43 10.67 -29.05
CA VAL A 146 7.82 11.90 -28.52
C VAL A 146 8.46 13.15 -29.13
N LEU A 147 9.79 13.16 -29.30
CA LEU A 147 10.51 14.29 -29.89
C LEU A 147 10.17 14.49 -31.36
N PHE A 148 10.05 13.39 -32.11
CA PHE A 148 9.63 13.40 -33.51
C PHE A 148 8.20 13.92 -33.65
N LEU A 149 7.31 13.48 -32.75
CA LEU A 149 5.92 13.93 -32.71
C LEU A 149 5.86 15.44 -32.41
N LEU A 150 6.68 15.97 -31.50
CA LEU A 150 6.78 17.40 -31.23
C LEU A 150 7.22 18.21 -32.46
N VAL A 151 8.21 17.72 -33.23
CA VAL A 151 8.67 18.40 -34.46
C VAL A 151 7.58 18.40 -35.53
N PHE A 152 6.82 17.32 -35.68
CA PHE A 152 5.76 17.22 -36.69
C PHE A 152 4.46 17.92 -36.28
N LEU A 153 4.15 18.00 -34.98
CA LEU A 153 2.90 18.55 -34.46
C LEU A 153 2.99 20.07 -34.20
N ILE A 154 4.18 20.65 -34.23
CA ILE A 154 4.38 22.10 -34.35
C ILE A 154 4.60 22.37 -35.85
N PRO A 155 3.54 22.50 -36.67
CA PRO A 155 3.72 23.17 -37.94
C PRO A 155 4.24 24.56 -37.58
N SER A 156 5.47 24.88 -38.02
CA SER A 156 5.97 26.25 -37.97
C SER A 156 4.85 27.14 -38.47
N ALA A 157 4.40 28.05 -37.61
CA ALA A 157 3.40 29.04 -37.96
C ALA A 157 3.94 29.86 -39.14
N GLU A 158 3.48 29.54 -40.34
CA GLU A 158 3.45 30.42 -41.49
C GLU A 158 2.06 31.08 -41.58
#